data_AF-A0A448MKB5-F1
#
_entry.id   AF-A0A448MKB5-F1
#
_cell.length_a   1.000
_cell.length_b   1.000
_cell.length_c   1.000
_cell.angle_alpha   90.00
_cell.angle_beta   90.00
_cell.angle_gamma   90.00
#
_symmetry.space_group_name_H-M   'P 1'
#
loop_
_entity.id
_entity.type
_entity.pdbx_description
1 polymer ?
#
loop_
_entity_poly.entity_id
_entity_poly.type
_entity_poly.pdbx_seq_one_letter_code
_entity_poly.pdbx_strand_id
1 'polypeptide(L)' 'MWFKNLMSYRLTKPLEWDRNQLQTQLESCQFHPCGAQDQSKFGWGYPLRGSDLFYFSVGNHILLVAKRKKNPTGKRGEA' A
#
# COMPACT_ATOMS: atom_id res chain seq x y z
N MET A 1 3.85 4.52 -16.33
CA MET A 1 4.74 4.84 -15.19
C MET A 1 5.72 3.68 -15.05
N TRP A 2 7.02 3.95 -14.94
CA TRP A 2 8.07 2.93 -14.85
C TRP A 2 8.71 2.93 -13.45
N PHE A 3 9.16 1.76 -12.98
CA PHE A 3 9.86 1.63 -11.70
C PHE A 3 11.23 2.29 -11.76
N LYS A 4 11.54 3.15 -10.79
CA LYS A 4 12.85 3.82 -10.70
C LYS A 4 13.92 2.96 -10.03
N ASN A 5 13.49 2.03 -9.18
CA ASN A 5 14.34 1.13 -8.41
C ASN A 5 13.65 -0.23 -8.33
N LEU A 6 14.43 -1.30 -8.18
CA LEU A 6 13.93 -2.66 -8.06
C LEU A 6 14.61 -3.37 -6.90
N MET A 7 13.81 -4.01 -6.05
CA MET A 7 14.24 -5.00 -5.08
C MET A 7 13.54 -6.31 -5.39
N SER A 8 14.31 -7.35 -5.67
CA SER A 8 13.79 -8.67 -6.05
C SER A 8 13.76 -9.59 -4.85
N TYR A 9 12.61 -10.24 -4.62
CA TYR A 9 12.43 -11.23 -3.57
C TYR A 9 11.92 -12.52 -4.20
N ARG A 10 12.38 -13.67 -3.68
CA ARG A 10 11.89 -14.99 -4.08
C ARG A 10 11.07 -15.59 -2.95
N LEU A 11 9.82 -15.89 -3.24
CA LEU A 11 8.97 -16.64 -2.32
C LEU A 11 9.50 -18.08 -2.20
N THR A 12 9.65 -18.57 -0.98
CA THR A 12 10.16 -19.92 -0.71
C THR A 12 9.07 -20.99 -0.76
N LYS A 13 7.80 -20.57 -0.76
CA LYS A 13 6.63 -21.43 -0.84
C LYS A 13 5.70 -20.92 -1.94
N PRO A 14 4.96 -21.82 -2.63
CA PRO A 14 3.92 -21.41 -3.56
C PRO A 14 2.86 -20.61 -2.81
N LEU A 15 2.38 -19.56 -3.45
CA LEU A 15 1.43 -18.62 -2.89
C LEU A 15 0.06 -18.91 -3.51
N GLU A 16 -0.73 -19.75 -2.86
CA GLU A 16 -2.10 -20.04 -3.30
C GLU A 16 -3.04 -18.99 -2.75
N TRP A 17 -3.31 -17.95 -3.52
CA TRP A 17 -4.21 -16.86 -3.12
C TRP A 17 -5.46 -16.82 -3.98
N ASP A 18 -6.61 -16.77 -3.31
CA ASP A 18 -7.87 -16.36 -3.93
C ASP A 18 -7.88 -14.83 -4.07
N ARG A 19 -8.15 -14.36 -5.30
CA ARG A 19 -8.24 -12.93 -5.62
C ARG A 19 -9.32 -12.20 -4.82
N ASN A 20 -10.41 -12.90 -4.47
CA ASN A 20 -11.46 -12.33 -3.65
C ASN A 20 -10.97 -12.09 -2.22
N GLN A 21 -10.27 -13.08 -1.65
CA GLN A 21 -9.68 -12.93 -0.32
C GLN A 21 -8.59 -11.85 -0.28
N LEU A 22 -7.81 -11.73 -1.34
CA LEU A 22 -6.80 -10.68 -1.47
C LEU A 22 -7.43 -9.29 -1.39
N GLN A 23 -8.51 -9.02 -2.13
CA GLN A 23 -9.21 -7.73 -2.08
C GLN A 23 -9.64 -7.40 -0.64
N THR A 24 -10.32 -8.34 0.02
CA THR A 24 -10.85 -8.15 1.38
C THR A 24 -9.73 -7.85 2.38
N GLN A 25 -8.59 -8.54 2.27
CA GLN A 25 -7.44 -8.29 3.15
C GLN A 25 -6.73 -6.96 2.85
N LEU A 26 -6.70 -6.53 1.59
CA LEU A 26 -6.14 -5.23 1.24
C LEU A 26 -7.04 -4.08 1.70
N GLU A 27 -8.35 -4.25 1.59
CA GLU A 27 -9.35 -3.28 2.02
C GLU A 27 -9.35 -3.06 3.54
N SER A 28 -9.22 -4.14 4.34
CA SER A 28 -9.08 -4.01 5.79
C SER A 28 -7.83 -3.23 6.22
N CYS A 29 -6.81 -3.22 5.36
CA CYS A 29 -5.55 -2.50 5.53
C CYS A 29 -5.45 -1.27 4.61
N GLN A 30 -6.58 -0.69 4.17
CA GLN A 30 -6.56 0.46 3.28
C GLN A 30 -5.88 1.69 3.91
N PHE A 31 -5.27 2.51 3.06
CA PHE A 31 -4.62 3.73 3.50
C PHE A 31 -5.64 4.78 3.94
N HIS A 32 -5.50 5.22 5.19
CA HIS A 32 -6.25 6.35 5.72
C HIS A 32 -5.32 7.55 5.96
N PRO A 33 -5.75 8.78 5.69
CA PRO A 33 -5.00 9.97 6.04
C PRO A 33 -4.65 9.99 7.53
N CYS A 34 -3.42 10.40 7.88
CA CYS A 34 -3.04 10.59 9.28
C CYS A 34 -3.92 11.65 9.94
N GLY A 35 -4.50 11.33 11.09
CA GLY A 35 -5.10 12.31 11.98
C GLY A 35 -4.04 13.22 12.60
N ALA A 36 -4.47 14.29 13.28
CA ALA A 36 -3.58 15.26 13.90
C ALA A 36 -2.67 14.65 15.00
N GLN A 37 -3.11 13.55 15.62
CA GLN A 37 -2.38 12.84 16.69
C GLN A 37 -1.53 11.67 16.18
N ASP A 38 -1.69 11.27 14.91
CA ASP A 38 -0.97 10.13 14.35
C ASP A 38 0.45 10.53 13.91
N GLN A 39 1.46 9.76 14.29
CA GLN A 39 2.83 10.02 13.86
C GLN A 39 3.11 9.56 12.42
N SER A 40 2.56 8.41 12.03
CA SER A 40 2.68 7.83 10.70
C SER A 40 1.52 6.88 10.43
N LYS A 41 1.08 6.81 9.17
CA LYS A 41 0.12 5.81 8.67
C LYS A 41 0.69 5.09 7.46
N PHE A 42 0.37 3.82 7.39
CA PHE A 42 0.66 2.94 6.27
C PHE A 42 -0.64 2.25 5.86
N GLY A 43 -0.81 2.02 4.57
CA GLY A 43 -1.90 1.20 4.06
C GLY A 43 -1.88 1.05 2.54
N TRP A 44 -2.82 0.29 2.02
CA TRP A 44 -2.96 0.02 0.60
C TRP A 44 -3.72 1.13 -0.12
N GLY A 45 -3.35 1.39 -1.37
CA GLY A 45 -4.04 2.36 -2.21
C GLY A 45 -4.31 1.80 -3.60
N TYR A 46 -5.22 2.45 -4.30
CA TYR A 46 -5.59 2.07 -5.66
C TYR A 46 -4.38 2.17 -6.61
N PRO A 47 -4.02 1.08 -7.33
CA PRO A 47 -2.93 1.07 -8.29
C PRO A 47 -3.27 1.85 -9.57
N LEU A 48 -4.55 1.90 -9.92
CA LEU A 48 -5.08 2.64 -11.07
C LEU A 48 -6.04 3.74 -10.60
N ARG A 49 -6.10 4.84 -11.38
CA ARG A 49 -7.07 5.91 -11.11
C ARG A 49 -8.46 5.46 -11.56
N GLY A 50 -9.47 5.65 -10.70
CA GLY A 50 -10.86 5.28 -10.99
C GLY A 50 -11.17 3.78 -10.87
N SER A 51 -10.28 3.00 -10.25
CA SER A 51 -10.55 1.61 -9.90
C SER A 51 -10.98 1.50 -8.44
N ASP A 52 -11.91 0.61 -8.16
CA ASP A 52 -12.35 0.26 -6.80
C ASP A 52 -11.56 -0.91 -6.19
N LEU A 53 -10.56 -1.42 -6.92
CA LEU A 53 -9.71 -2.54 -6.49
C LEU A 53 -8.40 -2.05 -5.91
N PHE A 54 -7.96 -2.65 -4.79
CA PHE A 54 -6.67 -2.35 -4.17
C PHE A 54 -5.49 -3.10 -4.82
N TYR A 55 -5.76 -3.87 -5.88
CA TYR A 55 -4.78 -4.57 -6.70
C TYR A 55 -5.13 -4.44 -8.18
N PHE A 56 -4.13 -4.62 -9.04
CA PHE A 56 -4.30 -4.77 -10.48
C PHE A 56 -3.66 -6.08 -10.91
N SER A 57 -4.36 -6.90 -11.69
CA SER A 57 -3.85 -8.20 -12.13
C SER A 57 -3.91 -8.36 -13.66
N VAL A 58 -2.85 -8.95 -14.22
CA VAL A 58 -2.76 -9.33 -15.64
C VAL A 58 -2.04 -10.67 -15.73
N GLY A 59 -2.77 -11.72 -16.15
CA GLY A 59 -2.27 -13.10 -16.09
C GLY A 59 -1.90 -13.48 -14.66
N ASN A 60 -0.64 -13.91 -14.46
CA ASN A 60 -0.10 -14.27 -13.14
C ASN A 60 0.67 -13.13 -12.45
N HIS A 61 0.57 -11.90 -12.96
CA HIS A 61 1.22 -10.73 -12.36
C HIS A 61 0.20 -9.92 -11.56
N ILE A 62 0.60 -9.51 -10.36
CA ILE A 62 -0.20 -8.66 -9.49
C ILE A 62 0.61 -7.42 -9.15
N LEU A 63 0.00 -6.26 -9.33
CA LEU A 63 0.53 -4.96 -8.94
C LEU A 63 -0.22 -4.49 -7.70
N LEU A 64 0.53 -4.19 -6.65
CA LEU A 64 0.04 -3.58 -5.41
C LEU A 64 0.70 -2.22 -5.21
N VAL A 65 -0.03 -1.27 -4.65
CA VAL A 65 0.50 0.06 -4.28
C VAL A 65 0.30 0.29 -2.80
N ALA A 66 1.41 0.40 -2.07
CA ALA A 66 1.41 0.78 -0.67
C ALA A 66 1.69 2.28 -0.53
N LYS A 67 0.98 2.94 0.39
CA LYS A 67 1.18 4.35 0.72
C LYS A 67 1.61 4.47 2.17
N ARG A 68 2.57 5.35 2.42
CA ARG A 68 3.00 5.74 3.76
C ARG A 68 3.02 7.25 3.86
N LYS A 69 2.37 7.80 4.88
CA LYS A 69 2.43 9.22 5.23
C LYS A 69 2.97 9.33 6.65
N LYS A 70 3.99 10.15 6.83
CA LYS A 70 4.52 10.53 8.14
C LYS A 70 4.14 11.98 8.38
N ASN A 71 3.54 12.28 9.53
CA ASN A 71 3.28 13.66 9.89
C ASN A 71 4.62 14.33 10.28
N PRO A 72 4.82 15.59 9.88
CA PRO A 72 5.97 16.35 10.38
C PRO A 72 5.78 16.51 11.89
N THR A 73 6.60 15.82 12.67
CA THR A 73 6.74 16.09 14.10
C THR A 73 7.12 17.56 14.23
N GLY A 74 6.25 18.37 14.83
CA GLY A 74 6.47 19.79 15.00
C GLY A 74 7.81 20.07 15.67
N LYS A 75 8.54 21.04 15.11
CA LYS A 75 9.43 21.91 15.88
C LYS A 75 8.61 22.47 17.05
N ARG A 76 8.67 21.83 18.21
CA ARG A 76 8.06 22.35 19.44
C ARG A 76 9.11 23.26 20.07
N GLY A 77 8.98 24.56 19.81
CA GLY A 77 9.59 25.68 20.53
C GLY A 77 11.06 25.56 20.96
N GLU A 78 11.96 26.14 20.18
CA GLU A 78 13.09 26.89 20.74
C GLU A 78 12.79 28.37 20.48
N ALA A 79 12.46 29.07 21.56
CA ALA A 79 12.45 30.53 21.67
C ALA A 79 13.47 30.88 22.76
#